data_AF-A0A7X8KB24-F1
#
_entry.id   AF-A0A7X8KB24-F1
#
_cell.length_a   1.000
_cell.length_b   1.000
_cell.length_c   1.000
_cell.angle_alpha   90.00
_cell.angle_beta   90.00
_cell.angle_gamma   90.00
#
_symmetry.space_group_name_H-M   'P 1'
#
loop_
_entity.id
_entity.type
_entity.pdbx_description
1 polymer ?
#
loop_
_entity_poly.entity_id
_entity_poly.type
_entity_poly.pdbx_seq_one_letter_code
_entity_poly.pdbx_strand_id
1 'polypeptide(L)'
;MKGYPGRIIICGLDHEGEPIALYILTARSSSSKERILTVKADGLWVEPTQNAQGGDPSLLYYRASFRRDGAIIIANGTHGERFTKTLAIEEALNDERYEPDEPIYTPRIAAVLDTGTARYAFASIRRSDDGSCTRSFFSFDAPKAGQGHRIQTYEGDPKNPRAFAGPPIPIALPKDDIAQTIFDELKPNLRIAVAVIRTDGYELINTHGG
;
A
#
# COMPACT_ATOMS: atom_id res chain seq x y z
N MET A 1 14.63 5.44 -2.63
CA MET A 1 14.52 4.04 -2.11
C MET A 1 15.48 3.07 -2.82
N LYS A 2 16.07 2.08 -2.14
CA LYS A 2 16.93 1.04 -2.77
C LYS A 2 16.11 -0.18 -3.19
N GLY A 3 16.41 -0.76 -4.36
CA GLY A 3 15.76 -1.99 -4.86
C GLY A 3 14.41 -1.77 -5.55
N TYR A 4 13.58 -2.83 -5.60
CA TYR A 4 12.19 -2.82 -6.05
C TYR A 4 11.24 -3.09 -4.87
N PRO A 5 10.42 -2.11 -4.46
CA PRO A 5 9.53 -2.25 -3.31
C PRO A 5 8.18 -2.91 -3.66
N GLY A 6 7.77 -2.91 -4.92
CA GLY A 6 6.43 -3.32 -5.34
C GLY A 6 5.36 -2.33 -4.90
N ARG A 7 4.44 -2.75 -4.02
CA ARG A 7 3.44 -1.85 -3.43
C ARG A 7 3.93 -1.39 -2.07
N ILE A 8 3.64 -0.14 -1.72
CA ILE A 8 4.05 0.45 -0.45
C ILE A 8 2.82 1.06 0.21
N ILE A 9 2.71 0.84 1.52
CA ILE A 9 1.80 1.57 2.39
C ILE A 9 2.62 2.34 3.42
N ILE A 10 2.27 3.60 3.62
CA ILE A 10 2.82 4.46 4.68
C ILE A 10 1.67 4.94 5.56
N CYS A 11 1.88 4.95 6.87
CA CYS A 11 0.98 5.60 7.84
C CYS A 11 1.82 6.46 8.79
N GLY A 12 1.31 7.64 9.17
CA GLY A 12 2.00 8.54 10.09
C GLY A 12 1.23 9.81 10.39
N LEU A 13 1.96 10.82 10.84
CA LEU A 13 1.49 12.19 10.99
C LEU A 13 2.28 13.11 10.08
N ASP A 14 1.60 14.03 9.41
CA ASP A 14 2.29 15.11 8.71
C ASP A 14 2.92 16.11 9.69
N HIS A 15 3.53 17.17 9.17
CA HIS A 15 4.22 18.17 10.01
C HIS A 15 3.27 19.05 10.83
N GLU A 16 1.98 19.06 10.52
CA GLU A 16 0.95 19.75 11.32
C GLU A 16 0.30 18.82 12.36
N GLY A 17 0.70 17.55 12.40
CA GLY A 17 0.17 16.56 13.33
C GLY A 17 -1.11 15.88 12.85
N GLU A 18 -1.46 16.03 11.57
CA GLU A 18 -2.66 15.43 11.00
C GLU A 18 -2.38 14.00 10.49
N PRO A 19 -3.28 13.03 10.74
CA PRO A 19 -3.16 11.67 10.24
C PRO A 19 -3.04 11.62 8.72
N ILE A 20 -2.01 10.93 8.25
CA ILE A 20 -1.72 10.79 6.82
C ILE A 20 -1.38 9.34 6.51
N ALA A 21 -1.92 8.86 5.39
CA ALA A 21 -1.54 7.59 4.81
C ALA A 21 -1.13 7.77 3.34
N LEU A 22 -0.27 6.90 2.84
CA LEU A 22 0.08 6.87 1.43
C LEU A 22 -0.03 5.46 0.87
N TYR A 23 -0.47 5.38 -0.39
CA TYR A 23 -0.40 4.19 -1.19
C TYR A 23 0.44 4.45 -2.43
N ILE A 24 1.43 3.60 -2.69
CA ILE A 24 2.38 3.80 -3.79
C ILE A 24 2.42 2.53 -4.64
N LEU A 25 2.28 2.74 -5.94
CA LEU A 25 2.33 1.69 -6.95
C LEU A 25 3.64 1.79 -7.72
N THR A 26 4.42 0.72 -7.67
CA THR A 26 5.56 0.51 -8.58
C THR A 26 5.37 -0.79 -9.37
N ALA A 27 5.98 -0.84 -10.55
CA ALA A 27 5.87 -1.98 -11.45
C ALA A 27 7.12 -2.17 -12.30
N ARG A 28 7.37 -3.41 -12.73
CA ARG A 28 8.55 -3.79 -13.52
C ARG A 28 8.22 -4.32 -14.91
N SER A 29 7.12 -5.06 -15.08
CA SER A 29 6.72 -5.63 -16.37
C SER A 29 5.77 -4.67 -17.08
N SER A 30 5.76 -4.68 -18.41
CA SER A 30 4.83 -3.85 -19.19
C SER A 30 3.38 -4.04 -18.75
N SER A 31 2.94 -5.29 -18.54
CA SER A 31 1.57 -5.58 -18.05
C SER A 31 1.27 -4.99 -16.68
N SER A 32 2.23 -5.00 -15.75
CA SER A 32 2.04 -4.45 -14.40
C SER A 32 2.15 -2.93 -14.35
N LYS A 33 2.70 -2.30 -15.40
CA LYS A 33 2.77 -0.84 -15.55
C LYS A 33 1.47 -0.23 -16.04
N GLU A 34 0.65 -1.01 -16.75
CA GLU A 34 -0.65 -0.57 -17.28
C GLU A 34 -1.72 -0.47 -16.17
N ARG A 35 -1.46 0.33 -15.14
CA ARG A 35 -2.35 0.59 -14.00
C ARG A 35 -2.31 2.05 -13.59
N ILE A 36 -3.42 2.54 -13.07
CA ILE A 36 -3.58 3.90 -12.54
C ILE A 36 -4.28 3.87 -11.18
N LEU A 37 -4.13 4.95 -10.43
CA LEU A 37 -4.94 5.25 -9.26
C LEU A 37 -6.10 6.19 -9.64
N THR A 38 -7.30 5.85 -9.20
CA THR A 38 -8.51 6.63 -9.46
C THR A 38 -9.28 6.85 -8.17
N VAL A 39 -9.72 8.08 -7.91
CA VAL A 39 -10.65 8.37 -6.81
C VAL A 39 -12.08 8.14 -7.29
N LYS A 40 -12.81 7.30 -6.56
CA LYS A 40 -14.26 7.10 -6.73
C LYS A 40 -14.99 7.48 -5.43
N ALA A 41 -16.32 7.51 -5.49
CA ALA A 41 -17.15 7.90 -4.35
C ALA A 41 -16.92 7.06 -3.08
N ASP A 42 -16.52 5.80 -3.24
CA ASP A 42 -16.35 4.83 -2.17
C ASP A 42 -14.88 4.54 -1.79
N GLY A 43 -13.91 5.21 -2.44
CA GLY A 43 -12.50 5.01 -2.13
C GLY A 43 -11.51 5.33 -3.24
N LEU A 44 -10.25 5.08 -2.94
CA LEU A 44 -9.16 5.02 -3.90
C LEU A 44 -9.11 3.63 -4.54
N TRP A 45 -9.10 3.58 -5.86
CA TRP A 45 -9.04 2.35 -6.63
C TRP A 45 -7.74 2.26 -7.42
N VAL A 46 -7.23 1.04 -7.55
CA VAL A 46 -6.24 0.67 -8.56
C VAL A 46 -7.01 0.07 -9.73
N GLU A 47 -6.77 0.58 -10.93
CA GLU A 47 -7.47 0.15 -12.14
C GLU A 47 -6.47 -0.12 -13.27
N PRO A 48 -6.74 -1.10 -14.16
CA PRO A 48 -5.97 -1.26 -15.38
C PRO A 48 -6.19 -0.07 -16.34
N THR A 49 -5.17 0.30 -17.10
CA THR A 49 -5.33 1.27 -18.20
C THR A 49 -6.06 0.63 -19.38
N GLN A 50 -6.48 1.44 -20.36
CA GLN A 50 -7.05 0.95 -21.62
C GLN A 50 -6.07 0.05 -22.41
N ASN A 51 -4.76 0.16 -22.17
CA ASN A 51 -3.72 -0.62 -22.83
C ASN A 51 -3.37 -1.91 -22.07
N ALA A 52 -3.98 -2.16 -20.92
CA ALA A 52 -3.72 -3.37 -20.14
C ALA A 52 -4.15 -4.62 -20.93
N GLN A 53 -3.24 -5.58 -21.08
CA GLN A 53 -3.50 -6.87 -21.73
C GLN A 53 -3.07 -8.03 -20.84
N GLY A 54 -3.96 -9.02 -20.72
CA GLY A 54 -3.71 -10.24 -19.96
C GLY A 54 -3.63 -10.03 -18.44
N GLY A 55 -3.46 -11.15 -17.72
CA GLY A 55 -3.46 -11.18 -16.25
C GLY A 55 -4.83 -11.45 -15.64
N ASP A 56 -4.84 -11.86 -14.37
CA ASP A 56 -6.06 -12.02 -13.60
C ASP A 56 -6.62 -10.63 -13.23
N PRO A 57 -7.82 -10.26 -13.69
CA PRO A 57 -8.41 -8.95 -13.39
C PRO A 57 -8.52 -8.68 -11.88
N SER A 58 -8.68 -9.71 -11.05
CA SER A 58 -8.79 -9.57 -9.59
C SER A 58 -7.49 -9.09 -8.92
N LEU A 59 -6.34 -9.24 -9.58
CA LEU A 59 -5.04 -8.75 -9.12
C LEU A 59 -4.72 -7.33 -9.64
N LEU A 60 -5.46 -6.88 -10.66
CA LEU A 60 -5.24 -5.60 -11.32
C LEU A 60 -6.28 -4.53 -10.93
N TYR A 61 -7.46 -4.95 -10.46
CA TYR A 61 -8.55 -4.09 -10.05
C TYR A 61 -8.95 -4.33 -8.59
N TYR A 62 -8.71 -3.35 -7.72
CA TYR A 62 -9.08 -3.42 -6.31
C TYR A 62 -9.16 -2.03 -5.68
N ARG A 63 -9.93 -1.93 -4.60
CA ARG A 63 -10.00 -0.73 -3.78
C ARG A 63 -8.78 -0.67 -2.86
N ALA A 64 -7.86 0.23 -3.18
CA ALA A 64 -6.61 0.40 -2.46
C ALA A 64 -6.80 1.13 -1.13
N SER A 65 -7.79 2.01 -1.02
CA SER A 65 -8.12 2.67 0.25
C SER A 65 -9.57 3.11 0.33
N PHE A 66 -10.12 3.13 1.55
CA PHE A 66 -11.41 3.74 1.87
C PHE A 66 -11.42 4.19 3.33
N ARG A 67 -12.40 5.01 3.72
CA ARG A 67 -12.61 5.40 5.11
C ARG A 67 -13.82 4.69 5.69
N ARG A 68 -13.74 4.32 6.97
CA ARG A 68 -14.84 3.71 7.73
C ARG A 68 -14.63 3.95 9.22
N ASP A 69 -15.71 4.31 9.92
CA ASP A 69 -15.77 4.41 11.38
C ASP A 69 -14.58 5.17 12.01
N GLY A 70 -14.17 6.29 11.41
CA GLY A 70 -13.06 7.11 11.90
C GLY A 70 -11.66 6.53 11.61
N ALA A 71 -11.55 5.59 10.66
CA ALA A 71 -10.29 5.04 10.22
C ALA A 71 -10.09 5.17 8.70
N ILE A 72 -8.82 5.27 8.28
CA ILE A 72 -8.37 5.08 6.91
C ILE A 72 -7.84 3.65 6.78
N ILE A 73 -8.41 2.90 5.83
CA ILE A 73 -8.01 1.53 5.52
C ILE A 73 -7.21 1.59 4.22
N ILE A 74 -6.08 0.90 4.16
CA ILE A 74 -5.27 0.75 2.94
C ILE A 74 -4.92 -0.72 2.74
N ALA A 75 -5.00 -1.23 1.51
CA ALA A 75 -4.63 -2.60 1.16
C ALA A 75 -4.08 -2.69 -0.27
N ASN A 76 -3.13 -3.59 -0.52
CA ASN A 76 -2.56 -3.77 -1.86
C ASN A 76 -3.32 -4.77 -2.75
N GLY A 77 -4.56 -5.11 -2.40
CA GLY A 77 -5.39 -6.09 -3.11
C GLY A 77 -6.79 -6.23 -2.50
N THR A 78 -7.57 -7.18 -3.03
CA THR A 78 -8.99 -7.41 -2.67
C THR A 78 -9.26 -7.77 -1.22
N HIS A 79 -8.24 -8.17 -0.45
CA HIS A 79 -8.37 -8.43 0.99
C HIS A 79 -8.74 -7.15 1.78
N GLY A 80 -8.55 -5.95 1.21
CA GLY A 80 -9.08 -4.71 1.77
C GLY A 80 -10.59 -4.77 2.06
N GLU A 81 -11.35 -5.57 1.30
CA GLU A 81 -12.79 -5.73 1.50
C GLU A 81 -13.16 -6.42 2.82
N ARG A 82 -12.23 -7.14 3.45
CA ARG A 82 -12.47 -7.75 4.77
C ARG A 82 -12.73 -6.72 5.86
N PHE A 83 -12.15 -5.51 5.70
CA PHE A 83 -12.33 -4.43 6.66
C PHE A 83 -13.71 -3.77 6.64
N THR A 84 -14.57 -4.13 5.67
CA THR A 84 -15.99 -3.74 5.68
C THR A 84 -16.76 -4.37 6.84
N LYS A 85 -16.25 -5.47 7.42
CA LYS A 85 -16.88 -6.20 8.53
C LYS A 85 -16.30 -5.84 9.89
N THR A 86 -14.97 -5.68 9.97
CA THR A 86 -14.25 -5.39 11.22
C THR A 86 -13.04 -4.49 10.93
N LEU A 87 -12.69 -3.59 11.85
CA LEU A 87 -11.45 -2.82 11.77
C LEU A 87 -10.30 -3.50 12.53
N ALA A 88 -10.58 -4.58 13.27
CA ALA A 88 -9.55 -5.37 13.93
C ALA A 88 -8.74 -6.13 12.85
N ILE A 89 -7.50 -5.72 12.66
CA ILE A 89 -6.67 -6.19 11.54
C ILE A 89 -6.43 -7.70 11.55
N GLU A 90 -6.27 -8.28 12.74
CA GLU A 90 -6.09 -9.72 12.92
C GLU A 90 -7.37 -10.48 12.54
N GLU A 91 -8.52 -10.03 13.02
CA GLU A 91 -9.83 -10.63 12.71
C GLU A 91 -10.14 -10.56 11.21
N ALA A 92 -9.86 -9.41 10.57
CA ALA A 92 -10.10 -9.22 9.15
C ALA A 92 -9.25 -10.16 8.26
N LEU A 93 -8.03 -10.49 8.69
CA LEU A 93 -7.01 -11.06 7.80
C LEU A 93 -6.45 -12.43 8.25
N ASN A 94 -6.92 -13.00 9.36
CA ASN A 94 -6.39 -14.28 9.88
C ASN A 94 -6.50 -15.44 8.88
N ASP A 95 -7.52 -15.43 8.02
CA ASP A 95 -7.73 -16.48 7.01
C ASP A 95 -7.16 -16.12 5.62
N GLU A 96 -6.70 -14.88 5.43
CA GLU A 96 -6.15 -14.42 4.16
C GLU A 96 -4.78 -15.05 3.88
N ARG A 97 -4.42 -15.17 2.60
CA ARG A 97 -3.14 -15.74 2.13
C ARG A 97 -2.45 -14.78 1.18
N TYR A 98 -1.17 -15.00 0.92
CA TYR A 98 -0.45 -14.30 -0.15
C TYR A 98 -1.18 -14.45 -1.51
N GLU A 99 -0.88 -13.60 -2.48
CA GLU A 99 -1.54 -13.63 -3.79
C GLU A 99 -1.26 -14.96 -4.53
N PRO A 100 -2.25 -15.55 -5.22
CA PRO A 100 -2.10 -16.81 -5.95
C PRO A 100 -1.43 -16.61 -7.32
N ASP A 101 -0.44 -15.71 -7.41
CA ASP A 101 0.23 -15.30 -8.65
C ASP A 101 1.56 -16.04 -8.85
N GLU A 102 1.48 -17.37 -8.98
CA GLU A 102 2.66 -18.20 -9.27
C GLU A 102 3.43 -17.67 -10.50
N PRO A 103 4.78 -17.58 -10.45
CA PRO A 103 5.69 -18.00 -9.38
C PRO A 103 6.04 -16.91 -8.35
N ILE A 104 5.38 -15.76 -8.38
CA ILE A 104 5.76 -14.57 -7.61
C ILE A 104 5.26 -14.65 -6.17
N TYR A 105 4.04 -15.14 -5.96
CA TYR A 105 3.40 -15.29 -4.64
C TYR A 105 3.45 -14.00 -3.81
N THR A 106 2.91 -12.94 -4.38
CA THR A 106 3.05 -11.60 -3.84
C THR A 106 2.50 -11.47 -2.42
N PRO A 107 3.24 -10.86 -1.48
CA PRO A 107 2.69 -10.56 -0.18
C PRO A 107 1.47 -9.64 -0.25
N ARG A 108 0.46 -9.94 0.58
CA ARG A 108 -0.62 -9.00 0.88
C ARG A 108 -0.21 -8.12 2.05
N ILE A 109 -0.29 -6.81 1.86
CA ILE A 109 -0.04 -5.80 2.89
C ILE A 109 -1.28 -4.95 3.06
N ALA A 110 -1.59 -4.62 4.31
CA ALA A 110 -2.69 -3.75 4.67
C ALA A 110 -2.32 -2.85 5.85
N ALA A 111 -3.06 -1.77 6.02
CA ALA A 111 -3.00 -0.92 7.19
C ALA A 111 -4.38 -0.40 7.58
N VAL A 112 -4.55 -0.16 8.87
CA VAL A 112 -5.68 0.58 9.43
C VAL A 112 -5.10 1.71 10.28
N LEU A 113 -5.45 2.95 9.95
CA LEU A 113 -5.05 4.17 10.64
C LEU A 113 -6.29 4.80 11.27
N ASP A 114 -6.34 4.83 12.60
CA ASP A 114 -7.37 5.53 13.36
C ASP A 114 -7.07 7.04 13.31
N THR A 115 -8.01 7.83 12.78
CA THR A 115 -7.79 9.26 12.53
C THR A 115 -8.06 10.11 13.77
N GLY A 116 -8.68 9.58 14.82
CA GLY A 116 -8.90 10.30 16.07
C GLY A 116 -7.72 10.19 17.02
N THR A 117 -7.03 9.04 17.02
CA THR A 117 -5.90 8.75 17.92
C THR A 117 -4.55 8.75 17.22
N ALA A 118 -4.53 8.78 15.88
CA ALA A 118 -3.34 8.61 15.04
C ALA A 118 -2.57 7.30 15.26
N ARG A 119 -3.19 6.32 15.92
CA ARG A 119 -2.67 4.96 16.05
C ARG A 119 -2.91 4.19 14.76
N TYR A 120 -2.01 3.28 14.43
CA TYR A 120 -2.19 2.44 13.27
C TYR A 120 -1.60 1.05 13.45
N ALA A 121 -2.12 0.13 12.66
CA ALA A 121 -1.58 -1.21 12.54
C ALA A 121 -1.31 -1.56 11.08
N PHE A 122 -0.30 -2.41 10.86
CA PHE A 122 0.03 -3.00 9.58
C PHE A 122 -0.13 -4.52 9.64
N ALA A 123 -0.51 -5.11 8.51
CA ALA A 123 -0.44 -6.54 8.26
C ALA A 123 0.49 -6.83 7.09
N SER A 124 1.23 -7.93 7.18
CA SER A 124 1.95 -8.55 6.08
C SER A 124 1.68 -10.04 6.06
N ILE A 125 1.19 -10.53 4.93
CA ILE A 125 0.86 -11.94 4.70
C ILE A 125 1.70 -12.42 3.52
N ARG A 126 2.69 -13.28 3.79
CA ARG A 126 3.66 -13.74 2.80
C ARG A 126 3.79 -15.25 2.76
N ARG A 127 4.29 -15.77 1.64
CA ARG A 127 4.70 -17.16 1.49
C ARG A 127 6.03 -17.40 2.19
N SER A 128 6.10 -18.46 3.00
CA SER A 128 7.35 -19.01 3.56
C SER A 128 8.05 -19.91 2.53
N ASP A 129 9.32 -20.27 2.77
CA ASP A 129 10.08 -21.12 1.84
C ASP A 129 9.40 -22.48 1.60
N ASP A 130 8.80 -23.06 2.64
CA ASP A 130 8.03 -24.32 2.59
C ASP A 130 6.64 -24.19 1.95
N GLY A 131 6.24 -22.99 1.52
CA GLY A 131 4.92 -22.70 0.95
C GLY A 131 3.81 -22.46 1.98
N SER A 132 4.12 -22.53 3.28
CA SER A 132 3.19 -22.08 4.32
C SER A 132 2.99 -20.57 4.26
N CYS A 133 1.98 -20.09 4.99
CA CYS A 133 1.64 -18.67 5.06
C CYS A 133 2.11 -18.08 6.38
N THR A 134 2.96 -17.06 6.33
CA THR A 134 3.32 -16.26 7.50
C THR A 134 2.47 -15.00 7.52
N ARG A 135 1.79 -14.76 8.65
CA ARG A 135 1.03 -13.53 8.92
C ARG A 135 1.71 -12.77 10.04
N SER A 136 1.97 -11.49 9.81
CA SER A 136 2.61 -10.62 10.79
C SER A 136 1.78 -9.37 10.95
N PHE A 137 1.46 -9.03 12.19
CA PHE A 137 0.69 -7.85 12.57
C PHE A 137 1.57 -6.95 13.45
N PHE A 138 1.56 -5.66 13.17
CA PHE A 138 2.40 -4.67 13.84
C PHE A 138 1.54 -3.48 14.23
N SER A 139 1.54 -3.09 15.50
CA SER A 139 0.75 -1.97 16.01
C SER A 139 1.66 -0.86 16.49
N PHE A 140 1.25 0.38 16.25
CA PHE A 140 2.01 1.58 16.58
C PHE A 140 1.08 2.59 17.26
N ASP A 141 1.60 3.20 18.33
CA ASP A 141 1.01 4.42 18.88
C ASP A 141 1.25 5.61 17.93
N ALA A 142 0.59 6.73 18.21
CA ALA A 142 0.78 7.97 17.46
C ALA A 142 2.27 8.37 17.41
N PRO A 143 2.85 8.54 16.21
CA PRO A 143 4.22 9.01 16.08
C PRO A 143 4.29 10.52 16.35
N LYS A 144 5.50 11.11 16.28
CA LYS A 144 5.63 12.56 16.27
C LYS A 144 5.20 13.12 14.91
N ALA A 145 4.83 14.40 14.87
CA ALA A 145 4.60 15.12 13.62
C ALA A 145 5.80 14.97 12.66
N GLY A 146 5.50 14.76 11.38
CA GLY A 146 6.48 14.50 10.33
C GLY A 146 7.11 13.11 10.38
N GLN A 147 6.55 12.16 11.13
CA GLN A 147 7.07 10.79 11.25
C GLN A 147 6.00 9.74 10.92
N GLY A 148 6.44 8.58 10.45
CA GLY A 148 5.57 7.45 10.17
C GLY A 148 6.34 6.15 9.99
N HIS A 149 5.63 5.12 9.57
CA HIS A 149 6.20 3.85 9.20
C HIS A 149 5.77 3.43 7.80
N ARG A 150 6.65 2.69 7.13
CA ARG A 150 6.46 2.18 5.78
C ARG A 150 6.53 0.66 5.77
N ILE A 151 5.55 0.02 5.15
CA ILE A 151 5.62 -1.40 4.77
C ILE A 151 5.55 -1.52 3.25
N GLN A 152 6.18 -2.56 2.70
CA GLN A 152 6.25 -2.79 1.26
C GLN A 152 6.15 -4.28 0.95
N THR A 153 5.76 -4.64 -0.27
CA THR A 153 5.60 -6.05 -0.64
C THR A 153 6.93 -6.76 -0.88
N TYR A 154 7.91 -6.06 -1.44
CA TYR A 154 9.18 -6.67 -1.82
C TYR A 154 10.39 -5.86 -1.41
N GLU A 155 11.56 -6.46 -1.53
CA GLU A 155 12.86 -5.82 -1.46
C GLU A 155 13.86 -6.48 -2.42
N GLY A 156 15.02 -5.84 -2.59
CA GLY A 156 16.11 -6.37 -3.41
C GLY A 156 16.01 -6.04 -4.90
N ASP A 157 16.54 -6.93 -5.74
CA ASP A 157 16.69 -6.70 -7.18
C ASP A 157 15.34 -6.80 -7.93
N PRO A 158 14.99 -5.85 -8.82
CA PRO A 158 13.77 -5.93 -9.62
C PRO A 158 13.63 -7.19 -10.49
N LYS A 159 14.72 -7.84 -10.88
CA LYS A 159 14.72 -9.07 -11.69
C LYS A 159 14.24 -10.28 -10.89
N ASN A 160 14.69 -10.39 -9.64
CA ASN A 160 14.29 -11.44 -8.68
C ASN A 160 13.95 -10.81 -7.33
N PRO A 161 12.76 -10.18 -7.22
CA PRO A 161 12.36 -9.56 -5.97
C PRO A 161 12.09 -10.61 -4.90
N ARG A 162 12.46 -10.30 -3.66
CA ARG A 162 12.15 -11.12 -2.50
C ARG A 162 11.00 -10.48 -1.73
N ALA A 163 10.14 -11.30 -1.13
CA ALA A 163 9.13 -10.80 -0.20
C ALA A 163 9.81 -10.03 0.95
N PHE A 164 9.31 -8.85 1.28
CA PHE A 164 9.77 -8.13 2.45
C PHE A 164 9.36 -8.89 3.73
N ALA A 165 10.32 -9.18 4.61
CA ALA A 165 10.10 -10.04 5.77
C ALA A 165 10.24 -9.31 7.12
N GLY A 166 10.58 -8.02 7.11
CA GLY A 166 10.81 -7.22 8.33
C GLY A 166 9.56 -6.53 8.87
N PRO A 167 9.68 -5.88 10.04
CA PRO A 167 8.66 -4.95 10.52
C PRO A 167 8.58 -3.69 9.63
N PRO A 168 7.49 -2.90 9.72
CA PRO A 168 7.41 -1.60 9.09
C PRO A 168 8.62 -0.71 9.44
N ILE A 169 9.17 -0.06 8.43
CA ILE A 169 10.40 0.74 8.54
C ILE A 169 10.04 2.17 8.97
N PRO A 170 10.63 2.73 10.03
CA PRO A 170 10.40 4.12 10.40
C PRO A 170 10.91 5.08 9.31
N ILE A 171 10.16 6.12 9.03
CA ILE A 171 10.49 7.15 8.04
C ILE A 171 10.21 8.56 8.57
N ALA A 172 10.93 9.53 8.01
CA ALA A 172 10.54 10.93 8.08
C ALA A 172 9.69 11.27 6.86
N LEU A 173 8.56 11.94 7.08
CA LEU A 173 7.70 12.42 6.02
C LEU A 173 8.23 13.78 5.51
N PRO A 174 8.17 14.03 4.19
CA PRO A 174 8.41 15.37 3.66
C PRO A 174 7.48 16.39 4.31
N LYS A 175 7.95 17.64 4.42
CA LYS A 175 7.14 18.73 4.94
C LYS A 175 6.18 19.27 3.91
N ASP A 176 6.73 19.61 2.76
CA ASP A 176 6.02 20.22 1.65
C ASP A 176 5.95 19.23 0.48
N ASP A 177 4.87 19.31 -0.31
CA ASP A 177 4.66 18.51 -1.52
C ASP A 177 5.01 17.02 -1.34
N ILE A 178 4.31 16.39 -0.38
CA ILE A 178 4.55 15.02 0.04
C ILE A 178 4.42 14.06 -1.16
N ALA A 179 3.38 14.23 -1.98
CA ALA A 179 3.15 13.37 -3.13
C ALA A 179 4.32 13.43 -4.11
N GLN A 180 4.74 14.64 -4.54
CA GLN A 180 5.80 14.82 -5.53
C GLN A 180 7.15 14.37 -4.98
N THR A 181 7.48 14.74 -3.73
CA THR A 181 8.75 14.35 -3.09
C THR A 181 8.90 12.84 -3.05
N ILE A 182 7.86 12.12 -2.60
CA ILE A 182 7.87 10.66 -2.56
C ILE A 182 7.92 10.06 -3.97
N PHE A 183 7.22 10.64 -4.95
CA PHE A 183 7.22 10.17 -6.32
C PHE A 183 8.59 10.31 -7.01
N ASP A 184 9.37 11.33 -6.66
CA ASP A 184 10.72 11.56 -7.19
C ASP A 184 11.79 10.72 -6.50
N GLU A 185 11.55 10.23 -5.29
CA GLU A 185 12.43 9.24 -4.63
C GLU A 185 12.34 7.82 -5.22
N LEU A 186 11.28 7.54 -5.99
CA LEU A 186 11.09 6.29 -6.68
C LEU A 186 11.97 6.22 -7.93
N LYS A 187 12.41 5.01 -8.29
CA LYS A 187 13.14 4.83 -9.55
C LYS A 187 12.24 5.20 -10.73
N PRO A 188 12.65 6.12 -11.63
CA PRO A 188 11.78 6.62 -12.71
C PRO A 188 11.20 5.53 -13.62
N ASN A 189 11.94 4.45 -13.84
CA ASN A 189 11.50 3.33 -14.68
C ASN A 189 10.57 2.34 -13.98
N LEU A 190 10.35 2.48 -12.66
CA LEU A 190 9.51 1.61 -11.84
C LEU A 190 8.29 2.32 -11.24
N ARG A 191 8.34 3.66 -11.07
CA ARG A 191 7.23 4.43 -10.48
C ARG A 191 6.01 4.40 -11.39
N ILE A 192 4.82 4.21 -10.79
CA ILE A 192 3.55 4.23 -11.52
C ILE A 192 2.62 5.28 -10.95
N ALA A 193 2.42 5.27 -9.64
CA ALA A 193 1.53 6.21 -8.99
C ALA A 193 1.85 6.38 -7.50
N VAL A 194 1.49 7.55 -6.96
CA VAL A 194 1.47 7.87 -5.53
C VAL A 194 0.10 8.45 -5.21
N ALA A 195 -0.51 7.99 -4.13
CA ALA A 195 -1.66 8.63 -3.51
C ALA A 195 -1.31 9.05 -2.09
N VAL A 196 -1.53 10.31 -1.76
CA VAL A 196 -1.63 10.80 -0.39
C VAL A 196 -3.10 10.77 0.02
N ILE A 197 -3.37 10.16 1.17
CA ILE A 197 -4.71 9.87 1.68
C ILE A 197 -4.84 10.59 3.02
N ARG A 198 -5.74 11.58 3.06
CA ARG A 198 -6.07 12.35 4.26
C ARG A 198 -7.49 12.05 4.73
N THR A 199 -7.90 12.62 5.85
CA THR A 199 -9.27 12.50 6.38
C THR A 199 -10.32 13.09 5.44
N ASP A 200 -9.96 14.14 4.71
CA ASP A 200 -10.85 14.97 3.90
C ASP A 200 -10.66 14.80 2.38
N GLY A 201 -9.60 14.14 1.92
CA GLY A 201 -9.31 14.08 0.49
C GLY A 201 -8.19 13.14 0.08
N TYR A 202 -7.94 13.14 -1.22
CA TYR A 202 -6.82 12.45 -1.85
C TYR A 202 -6.03 13.42 -2.72
N GLU A 203 -4.72 13.23 -2.77
CA GLU A 203 -3.83 13.86 -3.74
C GLU A 203 -3.15 12.74 -4.52
N LEU A 204 -3.25 12.77 -5.85
CA LEU A 204 -2.78 11.70 -6.72
C LEU A 204 -1.72 12.19 -7.71
N ILE A 205 -0.72 11.34 -7.94
CA ILE A 205 0.19 11.43 -9.07
C ILE A 205 0.13 10.09 -9.81
N ASN A 206 -0.18 10.10 -11.11
CA ASN A 206 -0.10 8.95 -12.02
C ASN A 206 0.93 9.22 -13.12
N THR A 207 1.63 8.17 -13.58
CA THR A 207 2.48 8.22 -14.79
C THR A 207 1.68 8.09 -16.09
N HIS A 208 0.51 7.46 -16.03
CA HIS A 208 -0.40 7.26 -17.14
C HIS A 208 -1.71 7.99 -16.84
N GLY A 209 -2.19 8.84 -17.77
CA GLY A 209 -3.50 9.50 -17.66
C GLY A 209 -3.63 10.44 -16.46
N GLY A 210 -3.37 11.73 -16.69
CA GLY A 210 -3.77 12.82 -15.80
C GLY A 210 -5.21 13.23 -16.02
#